data_AF-A0A5J4INN9-F1
#
_entry.id   AF-A0A5J4INN9-F1
#
_cell.length_a   1.000
_cell.length_b   1.000
_cell.length_c   1.000
_cell.angle_alpha   90.00
_cell.angle_beta   90.00
_cell.angle_gamma   90.00
#
_symmetry.space_group_name_H-M   'P 1'
#
loop_
_entity.id
_entity.type
_entity.pdbx_description
1 polymer ?
#
loop_
_entity_poly.entity_id
_entity_poly.type
_entity_poly.pdbx_seq_one_letter_code
_entity_poly.pdbx_strand_id
1 'polypeptide(L)'
;MKTDMYTKTILTIIAIALTLTVLQNYQLLPSAYANGNEKERISRSNISEEITDLDNYRLVKISDVNTMDVRIVDISTYDELNVNIKSIDSYDELKVNLKSIETNDNLDINIDEVGGQSIYSGNAIPVKIEQ
;
A
#
# COMPACT_ATOMS: atom_id res chain seq x y z
N MET A 1 -29.87 77.90 3.33
CA MET A 1 -28.46 77.44 3.35
C MET A 1 -28.16 76.39 4.42
N LYS A 2 -28.83 76.37 5.59
CA LYS A 2 -28.54 75.39 6.66
C LYS A 2 -28.97 73.95 6.33
N THR A 3 -30.10 73.78 5.63
CA THR A 3 -30.66 72.47 5.25
C THR A 3 -29.73 71.64 4.37
N ASP A 4 -29.00 72.30 3.47
CA ASP A 4 -28.04 71.68 2.55
C ASP A 4 -26.86 71.04 3.31
N MET A 5 -26.36 71.69 4.36
CA MET A 5 -25.33 71.10 5.22
C MET A 5 -25.83 69.88 5.99
N TYR A 6 -27.06 69.90 6.52
CA TYR A 6 -27.61 68.74 7.25
C TYR A 6 -27.78 67.53 6.33
N THR A 7 -28.34 67.74 5.13
CA THR A 7 -28.51 66.67 4.14
C THR A 7 -27.16 66.11 3.69
N LYS A 8 -26.16 66.97 3.46
CA LYS A 8 -24.81 66.55 3.04
C LYS A 8 -24.10 65.74 4.12
N THR A 9 -24.21 66.14 5.39
CA THR A 9 -23.63 65.39 6.53
C THR A 9 -24.28 64.01 6.68
N ILE A 10 -25.62 63.94 6.65
CA ILE A 10 -26.34 62.67 6.75
C ILE A 10 -25.99 61.75 5.57
N LEU A 11 -25.92 62.29 4.35
CA LEU A 11 -25.55 61.54 3.15
C LEU A 11 -24.13 60.97 3.27
N THR A 12 -23.21 61.73 3.86
CA THR A 12 -21.81 61.30 4.07
C THR A 12 -21.75 60.16 5.08
N ILE A 13 -22.51 60.24 6.17
CA ILE A 13 -22.58 59.19 7.19
C ILE A 13 -23.17 57.90 6.60
N ILE A 14 -24.25 58.00 5.82
CA ILE A 14 -24.87 56.84 5.17
C ILE A 14 -23.91 56.22 4.14
N ALA A 15 -23.19 57.04 3.37
CA ALA A 15 -22.19 56.54 2.42
C ALA A 15 -21.06 55.75 3.11
N ILE A 16 -20.56 56.25 4.25
CA ILE A 16 -19.53 55.54 5.04
C ILE A 16 -20.08 54.23 5.62
N ALA A 17 -21.32 54.22 6.12
CA ALA A 17 -21.94 53.01 6.63
C ALA A 17 -22.08 51.94 5.53
N LEU A 18 -22.53 52.35 4.34
CA LEU A 18 -22.68 51.46 3.19
C LEU A 18 -21.34 50.91 2.69
N THR A 19 -20.26 51.70 2.67
CA THR A 19 -18.94 51.21 2.26
C THR A 19 -18.38 50.17 3.23
N LEU A 20 -18.58 50.34 4.55
CA LEU A 20 -18.17 49.34 5.55
C LEU A 20 -18.95 48.02 5.40
N THR A 21 -20.26 48.09 5.17
CA THR A 21 -21.08 46.88 4.93
C THR A 21 -20.65 46.15 3.66
N VAL A 22 -20.34 46.88 2.58
CA VAL A 22 -19.81 46.25 1.35
C VAL A 22 -18.46 45.59 1.61
N LEU A 23 -17.55 46.23 2.36
CA LEU A 23 -16.27 45.63 2.73
C LEU A 23 -16.40 44.35 3.56
N GLN A 24 -17.37 44.28 4.48
CA GLN A 24 -17.63 43.08 5.28
C GLN A 24 -18.20 41.93 4.43
N ASN A 25 -19.05 42.24 3.45
CA ASN A 25 -19.66 41.24 2.57
C ASN A 25 -18.75 40.82 1.40
N TYR A 26 -17.75 41.64 1.08
CA TYR A 26 -16.75 41.31 0.09
C TYR A 26 -15.76 40.32 0.69
N GLN A 27 -16.02 39.02 0.47
CA GLN A 27 -15.11 37.92 0.81
C GLN A 27 -13.86 37.99 -0.07
N LEU A 28 -13.00 38.98 0.17
CA LEU A 28 -11.69 39.15 -0.51
C LEU A 28 -10.73 38.01 -0.11
N LEU A 29 -11.03 37.34 1.01
CA LEU A 29 -10.43 36.09 1.43
C LEU A 29 -11.55 35.05 1.50
N PRO A 30 -11.47 33.93 0.76
CA PRO A 30 -12.43 32.84 0.91
C PRO A 30 -12.37 32.33 2.35
N SER A 31 -13.50 32.35 3.05
CA SER A 31 -13.61 31.70 4.35
C SER A 31 -13.51 30.19 4.14
N ALA A 32 -12.34 29.63 4.47
CA ALA A 32 -12.14 28.19 4.49
C ALA A 32 -13.00 27.60 5.61
N TYR A 33 -14.17 27.09 5.26
CA TYR A 33 -14.94 26.22 6.15
C TYR A 33 -14.16 24.92 6.33
N ALA A 34 -13.43 24.82 7.43
CA ALA A 34 -12.89 23.55 7.89
C ALA A 34 -14.06 22.72 8.45
N ASN A 35 -14.71 21.92 7.60
CA ASN A 35 -15.48 20.78 8.08
C ASN A 35 -14.47 19.73 8.56
N GLY A 36 -13.92 19.97 9.74
CA GLY A 36 -12.94 19.13 10.41
C GLY A 36 -13.62 17.89 10.96
N ASN A 37 -13.97 16.95 10.10
CA ASN A 37 -14.10 15.57 10.53
C ASN A 37 -12.68 15.11 10.91
N GLU A 38 -12.31 15.25 12.18
CA GLU A 38 -10.98 14.86 12.70
C GLU A 38 -10.62 13.40 12.38
N LYS A 39 -11.61 12.57 12.07
CA LYS A 39 -11.45 11.19 11.59
C LYS A 39 -10.87 11.06 10.17
N GLU A 40 -10.91 12.08 9.32
CA GLU A 40 -10.33 12.02 7.97
C GLU A 40 -8.87 12.49 7.88
N ARG A 41 -8.37 13.28 8.85
CA ARG A 41 -7.01 13.84 8.79
C ARG A 41 -5.91 12.81 9.09
N ILE A 42 -6.20 11.78 9.88
CA ILE A 42 -5.24 10.70 10.17
C ILE A 42 -4.92 9.88 8.91
N SER A 43 -5.77 9.91 7.87
CA SER A 43 -5.50 9.21 6.61
C SER A 43 -4.64 9.99 5.62
N ARG A 44 -4.43 11.30 5.81
CA ARG A 44 -3.72 12.15 4.82
C ARG A 44 -2.38 12.70 5.27
N SER A 45 -1.99 12.55 6.54
CA SER A 45 -0.73 13.13 7.04
C SER A 45 0.53 12.31 6.75
N ASN A 46 0.42 11.14 6.10
CA ASN A 46 1.56 10.24 5.83
C ASN A 46 1.79 9.96 4.35
N ILE A 47 1.25 10.78 3.44
CA ILE A 47 1.52 10.62 2.01
C ILE A 47 2.10 11.93 1.51
N SER A 48 3.43 12.02 1.60
CA SER A 48 4.22 12.95 0.82
C SER A 48 3.80 12.82 -0.65
N GLU A 49 3.65 13.97 -1.29
CA GLU A 49 3.36 14.12 -2.71
C GLU A 49 4.26 13.23 -3.57
N GLU A 50 3.66 12.77 -4.67
CA GLU A 50 4.25 12.04 -5.79
C GLU A 50 4.40 10.51 -5.64
N ILE A 51 3.25 9.82 -5.59
CA ILE A 51 3.10 8.54 -6.28
C ILE A 51 1.81 8.62 -7.10
N THR A 52 1.93 8.99 -8.37
CA THR A 52 0.81 9.10 -9.31
C THR A 52 0.36 7.73 -9.86
N ASP A 53 0.37 6.70 -9.02
CA ASP A 53 -0.17 5.37 -9.33
C ASP A 53 -0.83 4.74 -8.08
N LEU A 54 -1.73 5.53 -7.46
CA LEU A 54 -2.33 5.31 -6.14
C LEU A 54 -3.35 4.16 -6.07
N ASP A 55 -3.74 3.58 -7.21
CA ASP A 55 -4.81 2.57 -7.23
C ASP A 55 -4.32 1.18 -6.83
N ASN A 56 -3.00 0.94 -6.83
CA ASN A 56 -2.42 -0.40 -6.67
C ASN A 56 -1.68 -0.63 -5.35
N TYR A 57 -1.55 0.38 -4.50
CA TYR A 57 -0.87 0.21 -3.21
C TYR A 57 -1.72 0.76 -2.07
N ARG A 58 -1.76 0.00 -0.98
CA ARG A 58 -2.46 0.38 0.24
C ARG A 58 -1.54 0.18 1.44
N LEU A 59 -1.45 1.21 2.27
CA LEU A 59 -0.78 1.09 3.56
C LEU A 59 -1.59 0.14 4.45
N VAL A 60 -0.99 -1.01 4.78
CA VAL A 60 -1.56 -1.98 5.73
C VAL A 60 -0.92 -1.72 7.09
N LYS A 61 -1.76 -1.53 8.11
CA LYS A 61 -1.28 -1.37 9.49
C LYS A 61 -0.76 -2.73 9.97
N ILE A 62 0.51 -2.77 10.37
CA ILE A 62 1.13 -3.96 10.96
C ILE A 62 0.93 -3.89 12.48
N SER A 63 0.58 -5.00 13.11
CA SER A 63 0.46 -5.10 14.56
C SER A 63 1.84 -5.26 15.22
N ASP A 64 1.95 -5.02 16.52
CA ASP A 64 3.22 -5.11 17.27
C ASP A 64 3.89 -6.50 17.18
N VAL A 65 3.16 -7.52 16.73
CA VAL A 65 3.64 -8.90 16.56
C VAL A 65 4.32 -9.17 15.21
N ASN A 66 4.47 -8.15 14.35
CA ASN A 66 5.19 -8.19 13.06
C ASN A 66 4.75 -9.29 12.07
N THR A 67 3.59 -9.91 12.27
CA THR A 67 3.03 -10.89 11.33
C THR A 67 1.89 -10.27 10.51
N MET A 68 1.80 -10.69 9.25
CA MET A 68 0.76 -10.23 8.32
C MET A 68 0.26 -11.42 7.52
N ASP A 69 -1.05 -11.68 7.62
CA ASP A 69 -1.70 -12.68 6.80
C ASP A 69 -1.95 -12.10 5.40
N VAL A 70 -1.36 -12.73 4.38
CA VAL A 70 -1.49 -12.31 2.99
C VAL A 70 -2.07 -13.44 2.16
N ARG A 71 -3.00 -13.10 1.27
CA ARG A 71 -3.42 -13.97 0.17
C ARG A 71 -2.82 -13.40 -1.10
N ILE A 72 -2.01 -14.19 -1.78
CA ILE A 72 -1.41 -13.82 -3.05
C ILE A 72 -2.13 -14.59 -4.16
N VAL A 73 -2.64 -13.89 -5.16
CA VAL A 73 -3.43 -14.45 -6.28
C VAL A 73 -2.86 -13.89 -7.57
N ASP A 74 -2.79 -14.71 -8.62
CA ASP A 74 -2.47 -14.32 -10.00
C ASP A 74 -1.19 -13.47 -10.14
N ILE A 75 -0.06 -14.01 -9.65
CA ILE A 75 1.24 -13.35 -9.82
C ILE A 75 1.74 -13.53 -11.25
N SER A 76 1.99 -12.41 -11.95
CA SER A 76 2.72 -12.38 -13.22
C SER A 76 3.91 -11.44 -13.09
N THR A 77 5.12 -12.00 -12.93
CA THR A 77 6.37 -11.25 -12.88
C THR A 77 7.11 -11.36 -14.22
N TYR A 78 7.75 -10.28 -14.66
CA TYR A 78 8.62 -10.31 -15.83
C TYR A 78 9.90 -11.13 -15.56
N ASP A 79 10.37 -11.10 -14.32
CA ASP A 79 11.56 -11.80 -13.84
C ASP A 79 11.21 -12.90 -12.83
N GLU A 80 12.23 -13.57 -12.28
CA GLU A 80 12.08 -14.62 -11.27
C GLU A 80 11.59 -14.07 -9.92
N LEU A 81 10.61 -14.77 -9.32
CA LEU A 81 10.13 -14.47 -7.96
C LEU A 81 10.89 -15.34 -6.95
N ASN A 82 11.72 -14.71 -6.12
CA ASN A 82 12.38 -15.39 -5.01
C ASN A 82 11.45 -15.48 -3.80
N VAL A 83 11.19 -16.70 -3.31
CA VAL A 83 10.33 -16.97 -2.15
C VAL A 83 11.09 -17.82 -1.14
N ASN A 84 11.14 -17.38 0.12
CA ASN A 84 11.64 -18.20 1.22
C ASN A 84 10.46 -18.83 1.96
N ILE A 85 10.37 -20.16 1.88
CA ILE A 85 9.32 -20.94 2.52
C ILE A 85 9.90 -21.59 3.78
N LYS A 86 9.37 -21.24 4.95
CA LYS A 86 9.79 -21.84 6.23
C LYS A 86 8.98 -23.08 6.60
N SER A 87 7.68 -23.05 6.36
CA SER A 87 6.76 -24.13 6.68
C SER A 87 5.55 -24.05 5.76
N ILE A 88 4.98 -25.21 5.43
CA ILE A 88 3.75 -25.33 4.66
C ILE A 88 2.85 -26.29 5.43
N ASP A 89 1.63 -25.87 5.67
CA ASP A 89 0.55 -26.71 6.17
C ASP A 89 -0.57 -26.67 5.13
N SER A 90 -0.62 -27.71 4.30
CA SER A 90 -1.61 -27.87 3.23
C SER A 90 -2.14 -29.29 3.21
N TYR A 91 -3.40 -29.45 2.78
CA TYR A 91 -4.02 -30.77 2.66
C TYR A 91 -3.32 -31.64 1.62
N ASP A 92 -2.92 -31.05 0.51
CA ASP A 92 -2.17 -31.70 -0.56
C ASP A 92 -0.69 -31.34 -0.49
N GLU A 93 0.15 -32.22 -1.02
CA GLU A 93 1.60 -32.02 -1.09
C GLU A 93 1.98 -30.85 -2.00
N LEU A 94 2.99 -30.06 -1.61
CA LEU A 94 3.56 -29.04 -2.48
C LEU A 94 4.44 -29.69 -3.54
N LYS A 95 4.01 -29.61 -4.80
CA LYS A 95 4.82 -30.02 -5.94
C LYS A 95 5.87 -28.96 -6.25
N VAL A 96 7.15 -29.34 -6.20
CA VAL A 96 8.29 -28.47 -6.50
C VAL A 96 9.15 -29.10 -7.59
N ASN A 97 9.51 -28.32 -8.60
CA ASN A 97 10.50 -28.73 -9.61
C ASN A 97 11.87 -28.17 -9.21
N LEU A 98 12.78 -29.05 -8.81
CA LEU A 98 14.12 -28.68 -8.37
C LEU A 98 15.12 -28.81 -9.53
N LYS A 99 15.94 -27.77 -9.74
CA LYS A 99 17.05 -27.82 -10.70
C LYS A 99 18.37 -28.22 -10.05
N SER A 100 18.64 -27.65 -8.86
CA SER A 100 19.85 -27.93 -8.08
C SER A 100 19.55 -27.77 -6.59
N ILE A 101 20.29 -28.50 -5.76
CA ILE A 101 20.27 -28.40 -4.30
C ILE A 101 21.72 -28.29 -3.86
N GLU A 102 22.00 -27.31 -3.00
CA GLU A 102 23.32 -27.11 -2.39
C GLU A 102 23.16 -27.19 -0.87
N THR A 103 23.80 -28.16 -0.26
CA THR A 103 23.78 -28.41 1.19
C THR A 103 25.18 -28.82 1.65
N ASN A 104 25.52 -28.49 2.90
CA ASN A 104 26.80 -28.86 3.50
C ASN A 104 26.75 -30.21 4.22
N ASP A 105 25.56 -30.78 4.40
CA ASP A 105 25.32 -32.07 5.05
C ASP A 105 24.59 -33.02 4.09
N ASN A 106 24.51 -34.30 4.47
CA ASN A 106 23.80 -35.31 3.71
C ASN A 106 22.32 -34.95 3.54
N LEU A 107 21.82 -35.08 2.31
CA LEU A 107 20.41 -34.91 1.99
C LEU A 107 19.76 -36.29 1.87
N ASP A 108 18.95 -36.64 2.86
CA ASP A 108 18.14 -37.85 2.81
C ASP A 108 16.95 -37.64 1.88
N ILE A 109 16.84 -38.48 0.85
CA ILE A 109 15.73 -38.46 -0.11
C ILE A 109 15.11 -39.86 -0.25
N ASN A 110 13.79 -39.90 -0.36
CA ASN A 110 13.06 -41.09 -0.78
C ASN A 110 12.93 -41.06 -2.29
N ILE A 111 13.35 -42.13 -2.97
CA ILE A 111 13.33 -42.22 -4.43
C ILE A 111 12.50 -43.44 -4.82
N ASP A 112 11.39 -43.19 -5.50
CA ASP A 112 10.52 -44.26 -5.99
C ASP A 112 10.90 -44.72 -7.40
N GLU A 113 11.43 -43.82 -8.22
CA GLU A 113 11.73 -44.06 -9.64
C GLU A 113 12.91 -43.23 -10.14
N VAL A 114 13.77 -43.83 -10.97
CA VAL A 114 14.83 -43.12 -11.70
C VAL A 114 14.80 -43.55 -13.16
N GLY A 115 14.71 -42.58 -14.07
CA GLY A 115 14.85 -42.82 -15.51
C GLY A 115 13.80 -43.77 -16.11
N GLY A 116 12.57 -43.82 -15.57
CA GLY A 116 11.51 -44.70 -16.07
C GLY A 116 11.46 -46.07 -15.38
N GLN A 117 12.36 -46.36 -14.42
CA GLN A 117 12.42 -47.63 -13.72
C GLN A 117 12.19 -47.43 -12.22
N SER A 118 11.18 -48.13 -11.69
CA SER A 118 10.87 -48.13 -10.26
C SER A 118 12.01 -48.77 -9.46
N ILE A 119 12.37 -48.16 -8.34
CA ILE A 119 13.40 -48.68 -7.44
C ILE A 119 12.74 -49.59 -6.41
N TYR A 120 13.23 -50.82 -6.28
CA TYR A 120 12.75 -51.78 -5.28
C TYR A 120 13.79 -51.97 -4.19
N SER A 121 13.33 -52.13 -2.95
CA SER A 121 14.19 -52.35 -1.78
C SER A 121 15.04 -53.62 -1.98
N GLY A 122 16.31 -53.46 -2.32
CA GLY A 122 17.26 -54.57 -2.46
C GLY A 122 18.25 -54.45 -3.61
N ASN A 123 17.98 -53.63 -4.62
CA ASN A 123 18.92 -53.39 -5.72
C ASN A 123 19.69 -52.09 -5.52
N ALA A 124 21.00 -52.13 -5.73
CA ALA A 124 21.84 -50.95 -5.70
C ALA A 124 21.45 -50.00 -6.85
N ILE A 125 21.36 -48.70 -6.55
CA ILE A 125 21.09 -47.68 -7.56
C ILE A 125 22.37 -47.48 -8.38
N PRO A 126 22.35 -47.66 -9.71
CA PRO A 126 23.52 -47.42 -10.54
C PRO A 126 23.80 -45.92 -10.60
N VAL A 127 24.93 -45.51 -10.00
CA VAL A 127 25.39 -44.11 -10.00
C VAL A 127 26.62 -43.95 -10.90
N LYS A 128 26.73 -42.79 -11.55
CA LYS A 128 27.95 -42.40 -12.26
C LYS A 128 28.77 -41.50 -11.33
N ILE A 129 29.97 -41.96 -10.98
CA ILE A 129 30.92 -41.18 -10.18
C ILE A 129 31.80 -40.42 -11.19
N GLU A 130 31.79 -39.09 -11.14
CA GLU A 130 32.79 -38.29 -11.84
C GLU A 130 34.06 -38.22 -10.97
N GLN A 131 35.20 -38.61 -11.55
CA GLN A 131 36.54 -38.57 -10.93
C GLN A 131 37.30 -37.31 -11.35
#